data_AF-A0A0L0CHI9-F1
#
_entry.id   AF-A0A0L0CHI9-F1
#
_cell.length_a   1.000
_cell.length_b   1.000
_cell.length_c   1.000
_cell.angle_alpha   90.00
_cell.angle_beta   90.00
_cell.angle_gamma   90.00
#
_symmetry.space_group_name_H-M   'P 1'
#
loop_
_entity.id
_entity.type
_entity.pdbx_description
1 polymer ?
#
loop_
_entity_poly.entity_id
_entity_poly.type
_entity_poly.pdbx_seq_one_letter_code
_entity_poly.pdbx_strand_id
1 'polypeptide(L)'
;MTGFDIKGTCLITKAKSSTNGTDTTNGTHNAYTARENASEHQTSATNSSMTNELTPSQQVEMVINEDNYSYDVIKDIADYLLERTSIRPVIGIICGSGLNSLADNITDTQTFDYEDIPNFPVSTVEGHVGRMIFGYLEGLPVMAMQGRFHYYEGYPLAKCSMPVRVMKLVGVRFLMATNAAGGLNPKFKVGDIMIVRDHINIMGFAGNSPLQGPNDPRFGPRFPPMTNAYDAHLIRTARKVAKDMGIENDVHEGVYTCLGGPNYETVAELKMLRIMGVDAVGMSTVHEVITARHCDLTVFAFSLITNKCATDYDSGEDEANHEEVVLVGNSRQAICSQLMCRVVKEIASQCNLTPKK
;
A
#
# COMPACT_ATOMS: atom_id res chain seq x y z
N MET A 1 58.18 -41.10 -12.92
CA MET A 1 58.77 -40.21 -11.90
C MET A 1 57.61 -39.70 -11.06
N THR A 2 57.36 -40.24 -9.85
CA THR A 2 58.02 -39.91 -8.57
C THR A 2 57.85 -38.42 -8.20
N GLY A 3 57.37 -38.03 -7.02
CA GLY A 3 57.00 -38.81 -5.82
C GLY A 3 56.40 -37.92 -4.71
N PHE A 4 56.28 -38.46 -3.50
CA PHE A 4 55.62 -37.87 -2.33
C PHE A 4 56.40 -36.73 -1.63
N ASP A 5 55.64 -35.87 -0.93
CA ASP A 5 55.78 -35.33 0.46
C ASP A 5 57.17 -34.88 1.01
N ILE A 6 57.17 -33.82 1.84
CA ILE A 6 57.96 -33.70 3.09
C ILE A 6 57.52 -32.47 3.93
N LYS A 7 56.89 -32.77 5.07
CA LYS A 7 57.06 -32.21 6.44
C LYS A 7 57.75 -30.85 6.67
N GLY A 8 57.14 -30.07 7.56
CA GLY A 8 57.80 -29.08 8.42
C GLY A 8 57.19 -29.05 9.83
N THR A 9 57.82 -29.71 10.80
CA THR A 9 57.43 -29.76 12.23
C THR A 9 58.42 -28.95 13.08
N CYS A 10 58.02 -28.46 14.27
CA CYS A 10 58.85 -28.17 15.48
C CYS A 10 58.54 -26.79 16.12
N LEU A 11 58.46 -26.57 17.45
CA LEU A 11 58.16 -27.40 18.64
C LEU A 11 57.82 -26.43 19.82
N ILE A 12 56.99 -26.88 20.78
CA ILE A 12 57.14 -26.77 22.26
C ILE A 12 57.76 -25.46 22.82
N THR A 13 57.11 -24.68 23.70
CA THR A 13 56.92 -24.89 25.17
C THR A 13 55.99 -23.77 25.72
N LYS A 14 55.44 -23.71 26.96
CA LYS A 14 55.42 -24.55 28.19
C LYS A 14 54.14 -24.21 29.02
N ALA A 15 53.89 -24.94 30.11
CA ALA A 15 53.04 -24.54 31.25
C ALA A 15 53.95 -24.38 32.52
N LYS A 16 53.56 -24.15 33.78
CA LYS A 16 52.30 -24.31 34.56
C LYS A 16 52.49 -23.65 35.96
N SER A 17 51.53 -23.87 36.87
CA SER A 17 51.52 -23.64 38.35
C SER A 17 51.48 -22.17 38.84
N SER A 18 50.59 -21.68 39.73
CA SER A 18 49.71 -22.21 40.82
C SER A 18 50.28 -22.12 42.24
N THR A 19 49.59 -21.41 43.14
CA THR A 19 49.42 -21.76 44.58
C THR A 19 48.26 -20.95 45.22
N ASN A 20 47.71 -21.49 46.31
CA ASN A 20 46.52 -21.00 47.02
C ASN A 20 46.83 -20.03 48.19
N GLY A 21 45.78 -19.43 48.76
CA GLY A 21 45.74 -18.78 50.08
C GLY A 21 44.54 -17.83 50.18
N THR A 22 43.31 -18.29 50.43
CA THR A 22 42.70 -18.43 51.77
C THR A 22 43.05 -17.33 52.78
N ASP A 23 42.08 -16.46 53.09
CA ASP A 23 41.65 -16.34 54.49
C ASP A 23 40.18 -15.89 54.61
N THR A 24 39.60 -16.08 55.80
CA THR A 24 38.16 -15.94 56.11
C THR A 24 37.89 -14.80 57.08
N THR A 25 36.66 -14.27 57.11
CA THR A 25 35.92 -13.98 58.36
C THR A 25 34.46 -13.58 58.13
N ASN A 26 33.62 -13.77 59.16
CA ASN A 26 32.16 -13.64 59.15
C ASN A 26 31.65 -12.28 59.65
N GLY A 27 30.36 -11.97 59.42
CA GLY A 27 29.65 -10.87 60.10
C GLY A 27 28.30 -10.49 59.43
N THR A 28 27.29 -11.37 59.45
CA THR A 28 26.11 -11.32 60.34
C THR A 28 25.10 -10.17 60.14
N HIS A 29 23.87 -10.56 59.80
CA HIS A 29 22.55 -9.96 60.15
C HIS A 29 22.38 -8.43 60.24
N ASN A 30 21.40 -7.92 59.47
CA ASN A 30 20.13 -7.54 60.10
C ASN A 30 18.99 -7.40 59.07
N ALA A 31 17.83 -7.98 59.42
CA ALA A 31 16.54 -7.61 58.84
C ALA A 31 15.78 -6.81 59.89
N TYR A 32 15.11 -5.73 59.49
CA TYR A 32 14.13 -5.06 60.36
C TYR A 32 12.91 -4.60 59.57
N THR A 33 11.75 -4.79 60.17
CA THR A 33 10.42 -4.62 59.60
C THR A 33 9.84 -3.23 59.80
N ALA A 34 9.00 -2.82 58.84
CA ALA A 34 7.78 -2.01 58.97
C ALA A 34 7.66 -0.93 60.07
N ARG A 35 7.29 0.29 59.64
CA ARG A 35 6.33 1.14 60.37
C ARG A 35 5.33 1.77 59.42
N GLU A 36 4.07 1.71 59.83
CA GLU A 36 2.95 2.42 59.23
C GLU A 36 2.99 3.90 59.59
N ASN A 37 2.27 4.73 58.82
CA ASN A 37 1.54 5.87 59.37
C ASN A 37 0.42 6.25 58.39
N ALA A 38 -0.83 6.10 58.83
CA ALA A 38 -1.99 6.66 58.16
C ALA A 38 -2.25 8.09 58.65
N SER A 39 -2.87 8.92 57.82
CA SER A 39 -3.58 10.11 58.29
C SER A 39 -4.94 10.19 57.61
N GLU A 40 -6.00 10.03 58.41
CA GLU A 40 -7.39 10.08 57.98
C GLU A 40 -7.85 11.52 57.75
N HIS A 41 -8.70 11.75 56.75
CA HIS A 41 -9.67 12.86 56.75
C HIS A 41 -10.96 12.46 56.01
N GLN A 42 -11.93 11.97 56.79
CA GLN A 42 -13.36 12.10 56.53
C GLN A 42 -13.78 13.56 56.82
N THR A 43 -14.87 14.18 56.34
CA THR A 43 -15.96 13.85 55.40
C THR A 43 -16.76 15.14 55.17
N SER A 44 -17.33 15.35 53.98
CA SER A 44 -18.71 15.86 53.83
C SER A 44 -19.22 15.61 52.42
N ALA A 45 -20.47 15.19 52.30
CA ALA A 45 -21.12 14.89 51.02
C ALA A 45 -22.31 15.83 50.78
N THR A 46 -22.50 16.24 49.52
CA THR A 46 -23.82 16.63 48.98
C THR A 46 -23.94 16.19 47.52
N ASN A 47 -25.08 15.57 47.20
CA ASN A 47 -25.41 15.08 45.86
C ASN A 47 -25.61 16.22 44.86
N SER A 48 -25.13 16.07 43.62
CA SER A 48 -25.94 15.51 42.52
C SER A 48 -25.21 15.63 41.18
N SER A 49 -24.96 14.51 40.51
CA SER A 49 -24.68 14.49 39.07
C SER A 49 -25.38 13.26 38.51
N MET A 50 -26.27 13.46 37.54
CA MET A 50 -27.03 12.36 36.96
C MET A 50 -26.07 11.50 36.14
N THR A 51 -25.92 10.23 36.51
CA THR A 51 -25.40 9.21 35.61
C THR A 51 -26.45 8.96 34.53
N ASN A 52 -26.39 9.74 33.44
CA ASN A 52 -27.12 9.41 32.22
C ASN A 52 -26.50 8.14 31.63
N GLU A 53 -27.01 6.98 32.05
CA GLU A 53 -26.77 5.72 31.36
C GLU A 53 -27.43 5.81 29.99
N LEU A 54 -26.59 5.97 28.96
CA LEU A 54 -27.01 5.94 27.56
C LEU A 54 -27.74 4.63 27.26
N THR A 55 -28.86 4.70 26.53
CA THR A 55 -29.60 3.49 26.16
C THR A 55 -28.74 2.58 25.28
N PRO A 56 -29.02 1.26 25.21
CA PRO A 56 -28.32 0.36 24.30
C PRO A 56 -28.36 0.81 22.83
N SER A 57 -29.42 1.51 22.41
CA SER A 57 -29.50 2.11 21.06
C SER A 57 -28.57 3.33 20.90
N GLN A 58 -28.47 4.19 21.92
CA GLN A 58 -27.55 5.34 21.91
C GLN A 58 -26.08 4.90 22.00
N GLN A 59 -25.78 3.81 22.72
CA GLN A 59 -24.46 3.18 22.72
C GLN A 59 -24.12 2.52 21.38
N VAL A 60 -25.12 2.03 20.64
CA VAL A 60 -24.96 1.53 19.27
C VAL A 60 -24.77 2.67 18.26
N GLU A 61 -25.39 3.83 18.46
CA GLU A 61 -25.19 5.03 17.62
C GLU A 61 -23.84 5.73 17.89
N MET A 62 -23.40 5.83 19.15
CA MET A 62 -22.12 6.47 19.54
C MET A 62 -20.85 5.67 19.21
N VAL A 63 -20.97 4.45 18.65
CA VAL A 63 -19.84 3.67 18.12
C VAL A 63 -20.08 3.23 16.67
N ILE A 64 -20.87 4.02 15.92
CA ILE A 64 -20.77 4.04 14.46
C ILE A 64 -19.55 4.90 14.12
N ASN A 65 -18.38 4.26 13.98
CA ASN A 65 -17.12 4.93 13.61
C ASN A 65 -17.33 5.94 12.46
N GLU A 66 -16.91 7.19 12.66
CA GLU A 66 -16.80 8.21 11.60
C GLU A 66 -15.87 7.76 10.45
N ASP A 67 -15.04 6.75 10.70
CA ASP A 67 -14.12 6.12 9.75
C ASP A 67 -14.75 5.10 8.78
N ASN A 68 -15.99 4.66 9.00
CA ASN A 68 -16.61 3.56 8.24
C ASN A 68 -17.80 4.01 7.39
N TYR A 69 -17.57 4.10 6.08
CA TYR A 69 -18.59 4.38 5.08
C TYR A 69 -19.60 3.23 4.95
N SER A 70 -20.90 3.52 5.19
CA SER A 70 -21.98 2.59 4.88
C SER A 70 -22.15 2.41 3.37
N TYR A 71 -22.77 1.30 2.94
CA TYR A 71 -23.10 1.10 1.52
C TYR A 71 -23.96 2.23 0.98
N ASP A 72 -24.91 2.72 1.76
CA ASP A 72 -25.88 3.72 1.31
C ASP A 72 -25.20 5.08 1.10
N VAL A 73 -24.26 5.48 1.97
CA VAL A 73 -23.40 6.65 1.74
C VAL A 73 -22.55 6.48 0.47
N ILE A 74 -21.93 5.31 0.25
CA ILE A 74 -21.13 5.07 -0.97
C ILE A 74 -22.01 5.09 -2.23
N LYS A 75 -23.25 4.62 -2.12
CA LYS A 75 -24.24 4.68 -3.20
C LYS A 75 -24.63 6.12 -3.51
N ASP A 76 -24.87 6.96 -2.51
CA ASP A 76 -25.21 8.38 -2.72
C ASP A 76 -24.06 9.13 -3.44
N ILE A 77 -22.80 8.77 -3.15
CA ILE A 77 -21.62 9.28 -3.89
C ILE A 77 -21.64 8.82 -5.35
N ALA A 78 -21.93 7.54 -5.59
CA ALA A 78 -22.00 6.98 -6.94
C ALA A 78 -23.14 7.60 -7.75
N ASP A 79 -24.33 7.76 -7.16
CA ASP A 79 -25.49 8.39 -7.78
C ASP A 79 -25.23 9.86 -8.09
N TYR A 80 -24.62 10.62 -7.16
CA TYR A 80 -24.21 12.01 -7.38
C TYR A 80 -23.38 12.17 -8.67
N LEU A 81 -22.41 11.27 -8.90
CA LEU A 81 -21.60 11.26 -10.12
C LEU A 81 -22.42 10.82 -11.34
N LEU A 82 -23.20 9.74 -11.23
CA LEU A 82 -24.01 9.16 -12.32
C LEU A 82 -25.16 10.05 -12.82
N GLU A 83 -25.68 10.94 -11.97
CA GLU A 83 -26.63 12.00 -12.33
C GLU A 83 -25.99 13.09 -13.19
N ARG A 84 -24.72 13.40 -12.92
CA ARG A 84 -23.99 14.53 -13.55
C ARG A 84 -23.28 14.12 -14.82
N THR A 85 -22.96 12.84 -15.00
CA THR A 85 -22.35 12.31 -16.23
C THR A 85 -23.22 11.30 -16.96
N SER A 86 -23.19 11.30 -18.29
CA SER A 86 -23.76 10.23 -19.13
C SER A 86 -22.78 9.07 -19.37
N ILE A 87 -21.51 9.23 -18.99
CA ILE A 87 -20.47 8.20 -19.18
C ILE A 87 -20.71 7.05 -18.20
N ARG A 88 -20.59 5.81 -18.67
CA ARG A 88 -20.75 4.59 -17.87
C ARG A 88 -19.45 3.78 -17.94
N PRO A 89 -18.49 4.05 -17.04
CA PRO A 89 -17.15 3.51 -17.15
C PRO A 89 -17.12 2.02 -16.80
N VAL A 90 -16.33 1.27 -17.56
CA VAL A 90 -16.09 -0.16 -17.31
C VAL A 90 -14.70 -0.42 -16.69
N ILE A 91 -13.81 0.56 -16.78
CA ILE A 91 -12.47 0.56 -16.20
C ILE A 91 -12.33 1.75 -15.24
N GLY A 92 -11.86 1.46 -14.03
CA GLY A 92 -11.41 2.44 -13.04
C GLY A 92 -9.88 2.50 -13.06
N ILE A 93 -9.31 3.70 -12.99
CA ILE A 93 -7.87 3.95 -13.00
C ILE A 93 -7.50 4.73 -11.74
N ILE A 94 -6.41 4.35 -11.07
CA ILE A 94 -5.84 5.11 -9.95
C ILE A 94 -4.41 5.51 -10.34
N CYS A 95 -4.23 6.80 -10.63
CA CYS A 95 -2.93 7.37 -10.97
C CYS A 95 -2.10 7.59 -9.69
N GLY A 96 -0.93 6.97 -9.61
CA GLY A 96 0.05 7.24 -8.56
C GLY A 96 0.89 8.49 -8.82
N SER A 97 1.69 8.84 -7.82
CA SER A 97 2.68 9.93 -7.88
C SER A 97 3.57 9.80 -9.11
N GLY A 98 3.79 10.90 -9.83
CA GLY A 98 4.56 10.91 -11.07
C GLY A 98 3.86 10.32 -12.31
N LEU A 99 2.64 9.78 -12.18
CA LEU A 99 1.89 9.13 -13.26
C LEU A 99 0.53 9.81 -13.55
N ASN A 100 0.34 11.04 -13.08
CA ASN A 100 -0.90 11.79 -13.24
C ASN A 100 -1.28 12.04 -14.70
N SER A 101 -0.32 12.22 -15.61
CA SER A 101 -0.57 12.51 -17.03
C SER A 101 -1.14 11.32 -17.82
N LEU A 102 -1.25 10.15 -17.21
CA LEU A 102 -2.12 9.08 -17.71
C LEU A 102 -3.56 9.59 -17.90
N ALA A 103 -4.03 10.48 -17.03
CA ALA A 103 -5.36 11.09 -17.16
C ALA A 103 -5.47 12.09 -18.33
N ASP A 104 -4.36 12.69 -18.76
CA ASP A 104 -4.33 13.64 -19.90
C ASP A 104 -4.53 12.93 -21.25
N ASN A 105 -4.44 11.59 -21.27
CA ASN A 105 -4.73 10.76 -22.43
C ASN A 105 -6.24 10.41 -22.55
N ILE A 106 -7.06 10.82 -21.58
CA ILE A 106 -8.51 10.58 -21.57
C ILE A 106 -9.21 11.69 -22.37
N THR A 107 -10.06 11.31 -23.33
CA THR A 107 -10.81 12.21 -24.22
C THR A 107 -12.29 12.34 -23.82
N ASP A 108 -13.00 13.33 -24.37
CA ASP A 108 -14.40 13.67 -24.05
C ASP A 108 -14.64 13.72 -22.52
N THR A 109 -13.79 14.42 -21.78
CA THR A 109 -13.74 14.34 -20.33
C THR A 109 -14.83 15.13 -19.61
N GLN A 110 -15.23 14.60 -18.46
CA GLN A 110 -15.97 15.32 -17.43
C GLN A 110 -15.29 15.11 -16.09
N THR A 111 -14.95 16.20 -15.43
CA THR A 111 -14.11 16.22 -14.24
C THR A 111 -14.89 16.70 -13.03
N PHE A 112 -14.64 16.08 -11.88
CA PHE A 112 -15.21 16.42 -10.59
C PHE A 112 -14.05 16.51 -9.59
N ASP A 113 -13.80 17.70 -9.06
CA ASP A 113 -12.78 17.89 -8.02
C ASP A 113 -13.27 17.23 -6.73
N TYR A 114 -12.37 16.60 -5.95
CA TYR A 114 -12.76 15.76 -4.81
C TYR A 114 -13.52 16.54 -3.73
N GLU A 115 -13.24 17.84 -3.58
CA GLU A 115 -13.93 18.74 -2.66
C GLU A 115 -15.42 18.94 -3.00
N ASP A 116 -15.79 18.83 -4.29
CA ASP A 116 -17.17 18.94 -4.77
C ASP A 116 -17.94 17.61 -4.72
N ILE A 117 -17.29 16.49 -4.36
CA ILE A 117 -17.93 15.18 -4.26
C ILE A 117 -18.34 14.95 -2.79
N PRO A 118 -19.65 14.76 -2.47
CA PRO A 118 -20.10 14.56 -1.11
C PRO A 118 -19.35 13.43 -0.38
N ASN A 119 -18.96 13.67 0.88
CA ASN A 119 -18.27 12.69 1.74
C ASN A 119 -16.94 12.12 1.21
N PHE A 120 -16.39 12.67 0.11
CA PHE A 120 -15.14 12.18 -0.49
C PHE A 120 -13.91 12.69 0.30
N PRO A 121 -12.80 11.92 0.35
CA PRO A 121 -11.55 12.42 0.92
C PRO A 121 -10.88 13.44 -0.01
N VAL A 122 -10.00 14.28 0.53
CA VAL A 122 -9.22 15.28 -0.23
C VAL A 122 -7.76 14.85 -0.23
N SER A 123 -7.05 15.05 -1.35
CA SER A 123 -5.61 14.72 -1.41
C SER A 123 -4.80 15.86 -0.82
N THR A 124 -3.87 15.56 0.09
CA THR A 124 -3.00 16.56 0.75
C THR A 124 -1.54 16.49 0.30
N VAL A 125 -1.17 15.42 -0.42
CA VAL A 125 0.19 15.17 -0.93
C VAL A 125 0.50 16.01 -2.16
N GLU A 126 1.70 16.57 -2.23
CA GLU A 126 2.16 17.35 -3.38
C GLU A 126 2.11 16.53 -4.69
N GLY A 127 1.71 17.19 -5.77
CA GLY A 127 1.50 16.56 -7.07
C GLY A 127 0.23 15.70 -7.17
N HIS A 128 -0.60 15.56 -6.13
CA HIS A 128 -1.91 14.91 -6.25
C HIS A 128 -2.98 15.97 -6.57
N VAL A 129 -3.46 15.99 -7.82
CA VAL A 129 -4.37 17.05 -8.31
C VAL A 129 -5.71 17.06 -7.58
N GLY A 130 -6.19 15.89 -7.12
CA GLY A 130 -7.37 15.80 -6.27
C GLY A 130 -8.70 15.79 -7.05
N ARG A 131 -8.78 15.05 -8.16
CA ARG A 131 -9.98 15.03 -9.01
C ARG A 131 -10.31 13.69 -9.66
N MET A 132 -11.61 13.43 -9.82
CA MET A 132 -12.19 12.26 -10.48
C MET A 132 -12.56 12.64 -11.93
N ILE A 133 -12.00 11.93 -12.90
CA ILE A 133 -12.18 12.20 -14.33
C ILE A 133 -12.93 11.06 -14.96
N PHE A 134 -14.09 11.34 -15.54
CA PHE A 134 -14.81 10.45 -16.46
C PHE A 134 -14.43 10.81 -17.89
N GLY A 135 -14.36 9.83 -18.78
CA GLY A 135 -14.03 10.08 -20.19
C GLY A 135 -13.82 8.80 -20.97
N TYR A 136 -13.07 8.87 -22.07
CA TYR A 136 -12.74 7.73 -22.90
C TYR A 136 -11.23 7.56 -23.06
N LEU A 137 -10.73 6.33 -22.90
CA LEU A 137 -9.33 5.97 -23.14
C LEU A 137 -9.32 4.87 -24.20
N GLU A 138 -8.64 5.11 -25.33
CA GLU A 138 -8.68 4.20 -26.50
C GLU A 138 -10.12 3.86 -26.97
N GLY A 139 -11.05 4.80 -26.80
CA GLY A 139 -12.47 4.64 -27.14
C GLY A 139 -13.32 3.85 -26.14
N LEU A 140 -12.74 3.34 -25.05
CA LEU A 140 -13.46 2.71 -23.94
C LEU A 140 -13.85 3.74 -22.87
N PRO A 141 -15.05 3.67 -22.28
CA PRO A 141 -15.44 4.56 -21.19
C PRO A 141 -14.68 4.19 -19.90
N VAL A 142 -14.00 5.17 -19.32
CA VAL A 142 -13.18 5.03 -18.11
C VAL A 142 -13.54 6.07 -17.05
N MET A 143 -13.21 5.78 -15.80
CA MET A 143 -13.07 6.79 -14.75
C MET A 143 -11.69 6.70 -14.10
N ALA A 144 -11.09 7.84 -13.78
CA ALA A 144 -9.72 7.92 -13.28
C ALA A 144 -9.63 8.85 -12.07
N MET A 145 -8.94 8.39 -11.03
CA MET A 145 -8.47 9.21 -9.90
C MET A 145 -7.13 9.83 -10.28
N GLN A 146 -7.08 11.16 -10.44
CA GLN A 146 -5.83 11.90 -10.63
C GLN A 146 -5.38 12.45 -9.27
N GLY A 147 -4.51 11.69 -8.60
CA GLY A 147 -4.24 11.78 -7.17
C GLY A 147 -5.04 10.74 -6.38
N ARG A 148 -4.34 10.04 -5.49
CA ARG A 148 -4.89 9.06 -4.53
C ARG A 148 -4.79 9.58 -3.09
N PHE A 149 -5.25 8.78 -2.14
CA PHE A 149 -5.14 9.01 -0.70
C PHE A 149 -4.25 7.95 -0.05
N HIS A 150 -3.47 8.34 0.95
CA HIS A 150 -2.54 7.46 1.65
C HIS A 150 -2.81 7.39 3.15
N TYR A 151 -2.37 6.29 3.76
CA TYR A 151 -2.50 6.07 5.20
C TYR A 151 -1.71 7.09 6.03
N TYR A 152 -0.53 7.50 5.58
CA TYR A 152 0.29 8.51 6.26
C TYR A 152 -0.31 9.93 6.25
N GLU A 153 -1.32 10.21 5.42
CA GLU A 153 -2.10 11.46 5.47
C GLU A 153 -3.07 11.49 6.68
N GLY A 154 -3.09 10.43 7.50
CA GLY A 154 -4.00 10.26 8.64
C GLY A 154 -5.32 9.58 8.28
N TYR A 155 -5.50 9.14 7.03
CA TYR A 155 -6.71 8.45 6.59
C TYR A 155 -6.69 6.94 6.92
N PRO A 156 -7.76 6.38 7.51
CA PRO A 156 -7.94 4.93 7.62
C PRO A 156 -7.92 4.23 6.25
N LEU A 157 -7.43 2.99 6.18
CA LEU A 157 -7.35 2.26 4.90
C LEU A 157 -8.70 2.07 4.21
N ALA A 158 -9.79 1.97 4.98
CA ALA A 158 -11.15 1.93 4.47
C ALA A 158 -11.51 3.24 3.73
N LYS A 159 -11.08 4.40 4.26
CA LYS A 159 -11.25 5.73 3.62
C LYS A 159 -10.38 5.89 2.39
N CYS A 160 -9.10 5.46 2.43
CA CYS A 160 -8.22 5.48 1.25
C CYS A 160 -8.77 4.65 0.08
N SER A 161 -9.37 3.48 0.39
CA SER A 161 -9.92 2.55 -0.61
C SER A 161 -11.41 2.73 -0.92
N MET A 162 -12.13 3.62 -0.22
CA MET A 162 -13.55 3.91 -0.46
C MET A 162 -13.89 4.23 -1.93
N PRO A 163 -13.08 5.01 -2.67
CA PRO A 163 -13.32 5.26 -4.10
C PRO A 163 -13.44 4.01 -4.97
N VAL A 164 -12.81 2.89 -4.58
CA VAL A 164 -12.93 1.61 -5.31
C VAL A 164 -14.34 1.03 -5.20
N ARG A 165 -15.03 1.25 -4.07
CA ARG A 165 -16.44 0.89 -3.92
C ARG A 165 -17.36 1.83 -4.70
N VAL A 166 -17.04 3.12 -4.79
CA VAL A 166 -17.74 4.05 -5.68
C VAL A 166 -17.59 3.61 -7.14
N MET A 167 -16.37 3.30 -7.59
CA MET A 167 -16.10 2.73 -8.92
C MET A 167 -16.97 1.50 -9.21
N LYS A 168 -17.06 0.55 -8.25
CA LYS A 168 -17.93 -0.63 -8.38
C LYS A 168 -19.41 -0.25 -8.61
N LEU A 169 -19.96 0.67 -7.81
CA LEU A 169 -21.37 1.07 -7.93
C LEU A 169 -21.65 1.91 -9.19
N VAL A 170 -20.67 2.67 -9.67
CA VAL A 170 -20.71 3.40 -10.95
C VAL A 170 -20.69 2.45 -12.17
N GLY A 171 -20.27 1.19 -12.00
CA GLY A 171 -20.32 0.14 -13.03
C GLY A 171 -18.96 -0.38 -13.49
N VAL A 172 -17.86 0.05 -12.85
CA VAL A 172 -16.52 -0.46 -13.14
C VAL A 172 -16.44 -1.97 -12.92
N ARG A 173 -15.70 -2.65 -13.79
CA ARG A 173 -15.40 -4.08 -13.73
C ARG A 173 -13.91 -4.38 -13.60
N PHE A 174 -13.06 -3.48 -14.07
CA PHE A 174 -11.60 -3.61 -14.00
C PHE A 174 -10.98 -2.43 -13.27
N LEU A 175 -10.08 -2.69 -12.31
CA LEU A 175 -9.27 -1.67 -11.65
C LEU A 175 -7.84 -1.70 -12.18
N MET A 176 -7.34 -0.55 -12.63
CA MET A 176 -5.95 -0.33 -13.03
C MET A 176 -5.27 0.59 -12.00
N ALA A 177 -4.34 0.08 -11.21
CA ALA A 177 -3.63 0.88 -10.21
C ALA A 177 -2.16 1.11 -10.59
N THR A 178 -1.68 2.35 -10.48
CA THR A 178 -0.27 2.68 -10.71
C THR A 178 0.34 3.35 -9.47
N ASN A 179 1.60 3.05 -9.15
CA ASN A 179 2.30 3.71 -8.05
C ASN A 179 3.78 3.95 -8.37
N ALA A 180 4.41 4.83 -7.60
CA ALA A 180 5.86 4.88 -7.47
C ALA A 180 6.31 3.90 -6.38
N ALA A 181 7.50 3.32 -6.53
CA ALA A 181 8.06 2.37 -5.58
C ALA A 181 9.60 2.38 -5.55
N GLY A 182 10.16 2.08 -4.39
CA GLY A 182 11.57 1.76 -4.24
C GLY A 182 11.88 0.36 -4.78
N GLY A 183 12.88 0.25 -5.65
CA GLY A 183 13.33 -1.01 -6.22
C GLY A 183 14.22 -1.79 -5.26
N LEU A 184 13.73 -2.93 -4.76
CA LEU A 184 14.43 -3.77 -3.80
C LEU A 184 15.10 -5.01 -4.43
N ASN A 185 14.58 -5.45 -5.57
CA ASN A 185 15.24 -6.45 -6.41
C ASN A 185 16.48 -5.81 -7.09
N PRO A 186 17.71 -6.34 -6.89
CA PRO A 186 18.94 -5.73 -7.42
C PRO A 186 19.06 -5.78 -8.95
N LYS A 187 18.13 -6.44 -9.65
CA LYS A 187 18.04 -6.43 -11.12
C LYS A 187 17.31 -5.21 -11.66
N PHE A 188 16.50 -4.54 -10.83
CA PHE A 188 15.74 -3.36 -11.24
C PHE A 188 16.63 -2.12 -11.26
N LYS A 189 16.23 -1.16 -12.09
CA LYS A 189 16.86 0.16 -12.25
C LYS A 189 15.81 1.24 -12.06
N VAL A 190 16.28 2.44 -11.76
CA VAL A 190 15.44 3.64 -11.78
C VAL A 190 14.86 3.83 -13.18
N GLY A 191 13.54 3.99 -13.26
CA GLY A 191 12.77 4.08 -14.50
C GLY A 191 12.20 2.76 -15.03
N ASP A 192 12.57 1.61 -14.45
CA ASP A 192 11.93 0.33 -14.79
C ASP A 192 10.46 0.28 -14.35
N ILE A 193 9.65 -0.54 -15.00
CA ILE A 193 8.26 -0.80 -14.62
C ILE A 193 8.16 -2.23 -14.06
N MET A 194 7.72 -2.39 -12.82
CA MET A 194 7.39 -3.70 -12.26
C MET A 194 5.88 -3.93 -12.33
N ILE A 195 5.45 -4.89 -13.16
CA ILE A 195 4.09 -5.44 -13.09
C ILE A 195 3.94 -6.17 -11.74
N VAL A 196 2.92 -5.81 -10.96
CA VAL A 196 2.67 -6.45 -9.67
C VAL A 196 1.97 -7.80 -9.92
N ARG A 197 2.65 -8.91 -9.61
CA ARG A 197 2.03 -10.25 -9.67
C ARG A 197 1.34 -10.65 -8.38
N ASP A 198 1.82 -10.13 -7.25
CA ASP A 198 1.37 -10.49 -5.91
C ASP A 198 1.78 -9.39 -4.91
N HIS A 199 1.26 -9.44 -3.69
CA HIS A 199 1.70 -8.56 -2.60
C HIS A 199 1.92 -9.26 -1.26
N ILE A 200 2.77 -8.67 -0.43
CA ILE A 200 2.78 -8.92 1.01
C ILE A 200 2.05 -7.77 1.70
N ASN A 201 0.95 -8.07 2.40
CA ASN A 201 0.19 -7.05 3.13
C ASN A 201 0.65 -6.95 4.59
N ILE A 202 1.75 -6.25 4.82
CA ILE A 202 2.35 -6.08 6.16
C ILE A 202 1.38 -5.36 7.12
N MET A 203 0.65 -4.34 6.65
CA MET A 203 -0.40 -3.68 7.43
C MET A 203 -1.48 -4.68 7.89
N GLY A 204 -1.94 -5.53 6.97
CA GLY A 204 -2.98 -6.53 7.22
C GLY A 204 -2.56 -7.62 8.21
N PHE A 205 -1.27 -7.98 8.26
CA PHE A 205 -0.75 -8.90 9.28
C PHE A 205 -0.87 -8.32 10.70
N ALA A 206 -0.79 -6.99 10.85
CA ALA A 206 -1.03 -6.29 12.12
C ALA A 206 -2.52 -5.98 12.36
N GLY A 207 -3.43 -6.44 11.50
CA GLY A 207 -4.88 -6.21 11.61
C GLY A 207 -5.38 -4.91 10.98
N ASN A 208 -4.49 -4.01 10.53
CA ASN A 208 -4.88 -2.80 9.81
C ASN A 208 -5.25 -3.17 8.36
N SER A 209 -6.55 -3.24 8.09
CA SER A 209 -7.10 -3.75 6.82
C SER A 209 -8.36 -2.97 6.43
N PRO A 210 -8.57 -2.63 5.14
CA PRO A 210 -9.78 -1.92 4.69
C PRO A 210 -11.08 -2.75 4.85
N LEU A 211 -10.97 -4.05 5.20
CA LEU A 211 -12.11 -4.94 5.45
C LEU A 211 -12.35 -5.22 6.95
N GLN A 212 -11.68 -4.48 7.84
CA GLN A 212 -11.93 -4.54 9.28
C GLN A 212 -13.33 -4.00 9.62
N GLY A 213 -13.96 -4.55 10.67
CA GLY A 213 -15.34 -4.20 11.05
C GLY A 213 -16.40 -5.13 10.44
N PRO A 214 -17.68 -4.71 10.39
CA PRO A 214 -18.78 -5.47 9.77
C PRO A 214 -18.62 -5.64 8.25
N ASN A 215 -19.14 -6.73 7.68
CA ASN A 215 -19.15 -6.95 6.23
C ASN A 215 -20.54 -6.71 5.65
N ASP A 216 -20.66 -5.78 4.70
CA ASP A 216 -21.86 -5.64 3.89
C ASP A 216 -21.83 -6.65 2.71
N PRO A 217 -22.76 -7.63 2.65
CA PRO A 217 -22.79 -8.63 1.59
C PRO A 217 -23.18 -8.07 0.22
N ARG A 218 -23.67 -6.82 0.13
CA ARG A 218 -23.93 -6.13 -1.15
C ARG A 218 -22.64 -5.81 -1.91
N PHE A 219 -21.52 -5.64 -1.21
CA PHE A 219 -20.20 -5.49 -1.83
C PHE A 219 -19.53 -6.82 -2.10
N GLY A 220 -19.48 -7.72 -1.11
CA GLY A 220 -18.67 -8.93 -1.22
C GLY A 220 -18.75 -9.92 -0.06
N PRO A 221 -18.11 -11.09 -0.20
CA PRO A 221 -18.07 -12.12 0.82
C PRO A 221 -17.25 -11.68 2.04
N ARG A 222 -17.58 -12.22 3.23
CA ARG A 222 -16.84 -11.92 4.46
C ARG A 222 -15.35 -12.28 4.40
N PHE A 223 -14.99 -13.30 3.61
CA PHE A 223 -13.63 -13.83 3.48
C PHE A 223 -13.26 -13.93 1.99
N PRO A 224 -12.82 -12.85 1.34
CA PRO A 224 -12.45 -12.88 -0.08
C PRO A 224 -11.10 -13.59 -0.28
N PRO A 225 -10.96 -14.49 -1.27
CA PRO A 225 -9.69 -15.13 -1.60
C PRO A 225 -8.78 -14.20 -2.40
N MET A 226 -7.50 -14.14 -2.04
CA MET A 226 -6.51 -13.22 -2.64
C MET A 226 -5.51 -13.90 -3.62
N THR A 227 -5.56 -15.22 -3.78
CA THR A 227 -4.58 -15.99 -4.61
C THR A 227 -4.54 -15.57 -6.09
N ASN A 228 -5.62 -14.97 -6.60
CA ASN A 228 -5.69 -14.38 -7.94
C ASN A 228 -6.08 -12.89 -7.83
N ALA A 229 -5.46 -12.15 -6.91
CA ALA A 229 -5.76 -10.74 -6.70
C ALA A 229 -5.30 -9.86 -7.86
N TYR A 230 -4.19 -10.22 -8.50
CA TYR A 230 -3.71 -9.61 -9.74
C TYR A 230 -4.01 -10.59 -10.88
N ASP A 231 -4.68 -10.10 -11.93
CA ASP A 231 -5.21 -10.98 -12.96
C ASP A 231 -4.09 -11.48 -13.88
N ALA A 232 -3.87 -12.79 -13.86
CA ALA A 232 -2.83 -13.45 -14.63
C ALA A 232 -2.98 -13.26 -16.15
N HIS A 233 -4.18 -12.99 -16.66
CA HIS A 233 -4.40 -12.68 -18.07
C HIS A 233 -3.99 -11.24 -18.40
N LEU A 234 -4.35 -10.28 -17.55
CA LEU A 234 -3.90 -8.88 -17.69
C LEU A 234 -2.37 -8.76 -17.56
N ILE A 235 -1.75 -9.52 -16.66
CA ILE A 235 -0.28 -9.62 -16.56
C ILE A 235 0.32 -10.14 -17.87
N ARG A 236 -0.21 -11.23 -18.45
CA ARG A 236 0.25 -11.75 -19.76
C ARG A 236 0.08 -10.71 -20.87
N THR A 237 -1.05 -10.01 -20.90
CA THR A 237 -1.35 -8.93 -21.85
C THR A 237 -0.35 -7.79 -21.71
N ALA A 238 -0.06 -7.32 -20.49
CA ALA A 238 0.93 -6.25 -20.25
C ALA A 238 2.35 -6.63 -20.70
N ARG A 239 2.79 -7.88 -20.47
CA ARG A 239 4.10 -8.36 -20.98
C ARG A 239 4.14 -8.45 -22.51
N LYS A 240 3.02 -8.84 -23.15
CA LYS A 240 2.91 -8.79 -24.62
C LYS A 240 3.02 -7.34 -25.10
N VAL A 241 2.26 -6.41 -24.50
CA VAL A 241 2.29 -4.99 -24.85
C VAL A 241 3.68 -4.38 -24.67
N ALA A 242 4.40 -4.70 -23.58
CA ALA A 242 5.77 -4.26 -23.37
C ALA A 242 6.72 -4.70 -24.49
N LYS A 243 6.59 -5.95 -24.96
CA LYS A 243 7.33 -6.47 -26.11
C LYS A 243 6.89 -5.82 -27.44
N ASP A 244 5.60 -5.61 -27.64
CA ASP A 244 5.05 -4.90 -28.81
C ASP A 244 5.41 -3.39 -28.81
N MET A 245 5.96 -2.88 -27.70
CA MET A 245 6.53 -1.54 -27.54
C MET A 245 8.08 -1.53 -27.60
N GLY A 246 8.74 -2.69 -27.58
CA GLY A 246 10.21 -2.79 -27.53
C GLY A 246 10.83 -2.38 -26.17
N ILE A 247 10.05 -2.43 -25.09
CA ILE A 247 10.49 -2.05 -23.73
C ILE A 247 10.57 -3.26 -22.78
N GLU A 248 10.53 -4.50 -23.29
CA GLU A 248 10.48 -5.72 -22.46
C GLU A 248 11.69 -5.92 -21.54
N ASN A 249 12.81 -5.23 -21.80
CA ASN A 249 14.00 -5.24 -20.94
C ASN A 249 13.91 -4.29 -19.74
N ASP A 250 12.98 -3.33 -19.79
CA ASP A 250 12.69 -2.35 -18.73
C ASP A 250 11.44 -2.76 -17.92
N VAL A 251 10.75 -3.85 -18.31
CA VAL A 251 9.48 -4.30 -17.71
C VAL A 251 9.66 -5.64 -17.01
N HIS A 252 9.52 -5.63 -15.68
CA HIS A 252 9.66 -6.79 -14.81
C HIS A 252 8.31 -7.27 -14.24
N GLU A 253 8.34 -8.38 -13.52
CA GLU A 253 7.18 -8.95 -12.83
C GLU A 253 7.62 -9.34 -11.40
N GLY A 254 6.96 -8.80 -10.36
CA GLY A 254 7.43 -8.91 -8.99
C GLY A 254 6.38 -8.74 -7.89
N VAL A 255 6.80 -9.00 -6.65
CA VAL A 255 5.99 -8.89 -5.42
C VAL A 255 6.12 -7.48 -4.82
N TYR A 256 4.99 -6.84 -4.57
CA TYR A 256 4.93 -5.52 -3.94
C TYR A 256 4.67 -5.60 -2.43
N THR A 257 5.06 -4.59 -1.65
CA THR A 257 4.57 -4.42 -0.27
C THR A 257 4.15 -2.99 0.01
N CYS A 258 3.15 -2.82 0.88
CA CYS A 258 2.63 -1.53 1.33
C CYS A 258 3.03 -1.30 2.80
N LEU A 259 3.81 -0.26 3.04
CA LEU A 259 4.23 0.21 4.37
C LEU A 259 3.48 1.48 4.79
N GLY A 260 3.53 1.79 6.08
CA GLY A 260 2.86 2.96 6.68
C GLY A 260 3.36 4.30 6.13
N GLY A 261 4.68 4.49 6.06
CA GLY A 261 5.28 5.80 5.85
C GLY A 261 5.06 6.75 7.04
N PRO A 262 5.34 8.05 6.88
CA PRO A 262 5.82 8.72 5.67
C PRO A 262 7.35 8.65 5.49
N ASN A 263 8.10 8.14 6.47
CA ASN A 263 9.55 7.95 6.30
C ASN A 263 9.84 6.83 5.29
N TYR A 264 10.97 6.95 4.58
CA TYR A 264 11.53 5.86 3.79
C TYR A 264 12.21 4.83 4.70
N GLU A 265 12.42 3.64 4.16
CA GLU A 265 12.85 2.47 4.92
C GLU A 265 14.33 2.50 5.29
N THR A 266 14.66 1.99 6.48
CA THR A 266 16.05 1.76 6.88
C THR A 266 16.66 0.57 6.14
N VAL A 267 17.99 0.53 6.04
CA VAL A 267 18.77 -0.60 5.49
C VAL A 267 18.36 -1.95 6.12
N ALA A 268 18.03 -1.97 7.41
CA ALA A 268 17.62 -3.18 8.12
C ALA A 268 16.22 -3.67 7.70
N GLU A 269 15.26 -2.75 7.55
CA GLU A 269 13.91 -3.04 7.04
C GLU A 269 13.98 -3.52 5.59
N LEU A 270 14.75 -2.83 4.73
CA LEU A 270 14.95 -3.24 3.34
C LEU A 270 15.59 -4.63 3.23
N LYS A 271 16.60 -4.95 4.06
CA LYS A 271 17.17 -6.30 4.16
C LYS A 271 16.11 -7.34 4.56
N MET A 272 15.26 -7.04 5.55
CA MET A 272 14.16 -7.92 5.98
C MET A 272 13.14 -8.16 4.86
N LEU A 273 12.64 -7.10 4.21
CA LEU A 273 11.68 -7.19 3.12
C LEU A 273 12.22 -8.02 1.95
N ARG A 274 13.51 -7.85 1.62
CA ARG A 274 14.18 -8.62 0.55
C ARG A 274 14.29 -10.10 0.89
N ILE A 275 14.55 -10.45 2.15
CA ILE A 275 14.54 -11.84 2.64
C ILE A 275 13.13 -12.44 2.57
N MET A 276 12.08 -11.63 2.81
CA MET A 276 10.68 -12.03 2.65
C MET A 276 10.24 -12.18 1.19
N GLY A 277 11.09 -11.84 0.20
CA GLY A 277 10.79 -11.97 -1.22
C GLY A 277 10.07 -10.78 -1.85
N VAL A 278 10.12 -9.60 -1.21
CA VAL A 278 9.62 -8.34 -1.81
C VAL A 278 10.57 -7.87 -2.90
N ASP A 279 10.02 -7.54 -4.07
CA ASP A 279 10.75 -7.01 -5.23
C ASP A 279 10.71 -5.47 -5.29
N ALA A 280 9.61 -4.84 -4.84
CA ALA A 280 9.47 -3.39 -4.71
C ALA A 280 8.59 -2.98 -3.52
N VAL A 281 8.88 -1.81 -2.94
CA VAL A 281 8.20 -1.28 -1.74
C VAL A 281 7.60 0.10 -1.98
N GLY A 282 6.45 0.38 -1.38
CA GLY A 282 5.88 1.72 -1.31
C GLY A 282 4.76 1.82 -0.27
N MET A 283 3.92 2.86 -0.39
CA MET A 283 3.01 3.27 0.69
C MET A 283 1.53 3.34 0.26
N SER A 284 1.14 2.58 -0.78
CA SER A 284 -0.22 2.65 -1.36
C SER A 284 -0.71 1.31 -1.93
N THR A 285 -1.78 1.34 -2.74
CA THR A 285 -2.23 0.28 -3.65
C THR A 285 -2.80 -0.99 -3.01
N VAL A 286 -2.15 -1.62 -2.03
CA VAL A 286 -2.57 -2.94 -1.51
C VAL A 286 -4.00 -2.95 -0.96
N HIS A 287 -4.38 -1.90 -0.23
CA HIS A 287 -5.74 -1.74 0.31
C HIS A 287 -6.79 -1.47 -0.77
N GLU A 288 -6.43 -0.79 -1.87
CA GLU A 288 -7.32 -0.61 -3.03
C GLU A 288 -7.55 -1.95 -3.74
N VAL A 289 -6.50 -2.75 -3.94
CA VAL A 289 -6.56 -4.10 -4.53
C VAL A 289 -7.42 -5.03 -3.68
N ILE A 290 -7.25 -5.03 -2.35
CA ILE A 290 -8.08 -5.84 -1.43
C ILE A 290 -9.56 -5.46 -1.56
N THR A 291 -9.88 -4.16 -1.55
CA THR A 291 -11.25 -3.66 -1.68
C THR A 291 -11.83 -3.96 -3.06
N ALA A 292 -11.02 -3.90 -4.11
CA ALA A 292 -11.40 -4.28 -5.47
C ALA A 292 -11.76 -5.77 -5.57
N ARG A 293 -10.93 -6.65 -5.01
CA ARG A 293 -11.17 -8.11 -5.00
C ARG A 293 -12.32 -8.51 -4.08
N HIS A 294 -12.54 -7.81 -2.96
CA HIS A 294 -13.76 -7.94 -2.16
C HIS A 294 -15.00 -7.66 -2.99
N CYS A 295 -14.97 -6.60 -3.81
CA CYS A 295 -16.06 -6.20 -4.69
C CYS A 295 -16.09 -6.90 -6.06
N ASP A 296 -15.35 -8.01 -6.25
CA ASP A 296 -15.22 -8.75 -7.51
C ASP A 296 -14.91 -7.86 -8.75
N LEU A 297 -13.93 -6.98 -8.61
CA LEU A 297 -13.29 -6.26 -9.72
C LEU A 297 -12.03 -7.01 -10.15
N THR A 298 -11.82 -7.18 -11.46
CA THR A 298 -10.56 -7.71 -12.00
C THR A 298 -9.47 -6.65 -11.87
N VAL A 299 -8.29 -6.98 -11.36
CA VAL A 299 -7.26 -5.97 -11.06
C VAL A 299 -5.99 -6.20 -11.87
N PHE A 300 -5.41 -5.11 -12.37
CA PHE A 300 -4.04 -5.03 -12.86
C PHE A 300 -3.34 -3.85 -12.18
N ALA A 301 -2.06 -4.02 -11.86
CA ALA A 301 -1.27 -2.94 -11.27
C ALA A 301 0.20 -3.01 -11.72
N PHE A 302 0.83 -1.84 -11.75
CA PHE A 302 2.28 -1.74 -11.89
C PHE A 302 2.87 -0.64 -11.01
N SER A 303 4.13 -0.83 -10.64
CA SER A 303 4.97 0.15 -9.98
C SER A 303 5.98 0.71 -10.98
N LEU A 304 6.13 2.04 -11.02
CA LEU A 304 7.33 2.67 -11.58
C LEU A 304 8.41 2.63 -10.50
N ILE A 305 9.57 2.05 -10.83
CA ILE A 305 10.72 2.03 -9.93
C ILE A 305 11.37 3.41 -9.95
N THR A 306 11.17 4.19 -8.89
CA THR A 306 11.55 5.61 -8.85
C THR A 306 12.88 5.88 -8.18
N ASN A 307 13.35 4.95 -7.36
CA ASN A 307 14.65 4.96 -6.71
C ASN A 307 15.08 3.51 -6.46
N LYS A 308 16.34 3.29 -6.10
CA LYS A 308 16.79 1.98 -5.59
C LYS A 308 16.82 1.98 -4.07
N CYS A 309 16.52 0.83 -3.49
CA CYS A 309 16.57 0.65 -2.04
C CYS A 309 18.00 0.27 -1.59
N ALA A 310 18.61 1.12 -0.76
CA ALA A 310 19.92 0.86 -0.15
C ALA A 310 19.85 -0.37 0.77
N THR A 311 20.31 -1.52 0.27
CA THR A 311 20.43 -2.77 1.07
C THR A 311 21.83 -3.00 1.60
N ASP A 312 22.69 -1.98 1.60
CA ASP A 312 23.93 -1.97 2.38
C ASP A 312 24.25 -0.57 2.91
N TYR A 313 24.92 -0.51 4.06
CA TYR A 313 25.29 0.75 4.72
C TYR A 313 26.35 1.51 3.92
N ASP A 314 27.22 0.79 3.21
CA ASP A 314 28.27 1.33 2.35
C ASP A 314 27.89 1.27 0.85
N SER A 315 26.59 1.17 0.52
CA SER A 315 26.14 0.88 -0.85
C SER A 315 26.42 1.99 -1.88
N GLY A 316 26.55 3.25 -1.44
CA GLY A 316 26.75 4.40 -2.32
C GLY A 316 25.56 4.73 -3.23
N GLU A 317 24.40 4.12 -2.98
CA GLU A 317 23.12 4.55 -3.56
C GLU A 317 22.64 5.82 -2.81
N ASP A 318 22.00 6.75 -3.51
CA ASP A 318 21.57 8.04 -2.95
C ASP A 318 20.43 7.90 -1.92
N GLU A 319 20.29 8.88 -1.03
CA GLU A 319 19.21 8.93 -0.05
C GLU A 319 17.85 9.20 -0.72
N ALA A 320 16.86 8.35 -0.44
CA ALA A 320 15.51 8.46 -1.01
C ALA A 320 14.84 9.79 -0.62
N ASN A 321 14.40 10.53 -1.63
CA ASN A 321 13.80 11.87 -1.51
C ASN A 321 12.58 11.98 -2.45
N HIS A 322 11.66 12.90 -2.16
CA HIS A 322 10.40 13.00 -2.91
C HIS A 322 10.59 13.63 -4.30
N GLU A 323 11.56 14.53 -4.42
CA GLU A 323 11.90 15.26 -5.62
C GLU A 323 12.38 14.32 -6.73
N GLU A 324 13.25 13.35 -6.43
CA GLU A 324 13.67 12.29 -7.35
C GLU A 324 12.47 11.45 -7.82
N VAL A 325 11.57 11.09 -6.91
CA VAL A 325 10.37 10.31 -7.24
C VAL A 325 9.50 11.04 -8.27
N VAL A 326 9.30 12.35 -8.10
CA VAL A 326 8.58 13.21 -9.05
C VAL A 326 9.34 13.36 -10.37
N LEU A 327 10.66 13.56 -10.34
CA LEU A 327 11.51 13.69 -11.53
C LEU A 327 11.50 12.41 -12.40
N VAL A 328 11.67 11.24 -11.78
CA VAL A 328 11.67 9.95 -12.49
C VAL A 328 10.27 9.68 -13.04
N GLY A 329 9.22 9.94 -12.27
CA GLY A 329 7.83 9.96 -12.73
C GLY A 329 7.66 10.77 -14.02
N ASN A 330 8.00 12.05 -13.97
CA ASN A 330 7.92 12.97 -15.12
C ASN A 330 8.75 12.49 -16.33
N SER A 331 9.88 11.81 -16.12
CA SER A 331 10.72 11.29 -17.21
C SER A 331 10.14 10.03 -17.89
N ARG A 332 9.37 9.20 -17.17
CA ARG A 332 8.82 7.92 -17.67
C ARG A 332 7.31 7.94 -17.90
N GLN A 333 6.63 9.02 -17.53
CA GLN A 333 5.17 9.18 -17.64
C GLN A 333 4.60 8.83 -19.03
N ALA A 334 5.31 9.19 -20.11
CA ALA A 334 4.87 8.91 -21.48
C ALA A 334 4.89 7.41 -21.81
N ILE A 335 5.94 6.69 -21.41
CA ILE A 335 6.05 5.23 -21.59
C ILE A 335 5.03 4.50 -20.71
N CYS A 336 4.86 4.92 -19.46
CA CYS A 336 3.88 4.34 -18.54
C CYS A 336 2.44 4.53 -19.04
N SER A 337 2.15 5.72 -19.58
CA SER A 337 0.83 6.02 -20.17
C SER A 337 0.57 5.19 -21.42
N GLN A 338 1.55 5.10 -22.35
CA GLN A 338 1.42 4.27 -23.55
C GLN A 338 1.23 2.78 -23.23
N LEU A 339 1.93 2.26 -22.21
CA LEU A 339 1.74 0.90 -21.72
C LEU A 339 0.31 0.70 -21.23
N MET A 340 -0.20 1.61 -20.38
CA MET A 340 -1.57 1.52 -19.86
C MET A 340 -2.62 1.62 -20.98
N CYS A 341 -2.52 2.60 -21.88
CA CYS A 341 -3.45 2.76 -23.01
C CYS A 341 -3.51 1.47 -23.85
N ARG A 342 -2.36 0.89 -24.21
CA ARG A 342 -2.32 -0.35 -24.99
C ARG A 342 -2.86 -1.56 -24.23
N VAL A 343 -2.64 -1.66 -22.91
CA VAL A 343 -3.26 -2.70 -22.07
C VAL A 343 -4.79 -2.53 -22.05
N VAL A 344 -5.29 -1.31 -21.84
CA VAL A 344 -6.74 -0.99 -21.88
C VAL A 344 -7.36 -1.33 -23.25
N LYS A 345 -6.65 -1.04 -24.35
CA LYS A 345 -7.06 -1.40 -25.71
C LYS A 345 -7.17 -2.91 -25.93
N GLU A 346 -6.23 -3.69 -25.40
CA GLU A 346 -6.26 -5.15 -25.53
C GLU A 346 -7.35 -5.79 -24.63
N ILE A 347 -7.67 -5.17 -23.48
CA ILE A 347 -8.84 -5.54 -22.68
C ILE A 347 -10.14 -5.33 -23.45
N ALA A 348 -10.23 -4.26 -24.25
CA ALA A 348 -11.38 -4.00 -25.12
C ALA A 348 -11.67 -5.16 -26.06
N SER A 349 -10.63 -5.60 -26.79
CA SER A 349 -10.73 -6.65 -27.81
C SER A 349 -11.02 -8.03 -27.21
N GLN A 350 -10.47 -8.32 -26.03
CA GLN A 350 -10.63 -9.61 -25.35
C GLN A 350 -11.98 -9.75 -24.62
N CYS A 351 -12.53 -8.65 -24.10
CA CYS A 351 -13.75 -8.65 -23.29
C CYS A 351 -15.03 -8.28 -24.06
N ASN A 352 -14.96 -8.16 -25.39
CA ASN A 352 -16.04 -7.68 -26.26
C ASN A 352 -16.63 -6.32 -25.83
N LEU A 353 -15.83 -5.48 -25.18
CA LEU A 353 -16.23 -4.12 -24.82
C LEU A 353 -16.20 -3.30 -26.11
N THR A 354 -17.37 -2.89 -26.59
CA THR A 354 -17.48 -2.17 -27.87
C THR A 354 -16.98 -0.74 -27.69
N PRO A 355 -15.91 -0.30 -28.39
CA PRO A 355 -15.50 1.10 -28.33
C PRO A 355 -16.59 2.01 -28.89
N LYS A 356 -16.70 3.23 -28.38
CA LYS A 356 -17.52 4.27 -29.02
C LYS A 356 -16.95 4.54 -30.42
N LYS A 357 -17.81 4.47 -31.44
CA LYS A 357 -17.46 4.76 -32.85
C LYS A 357 -17.24 6.24 -33.09
#